data_AF-A0A662UH47-F1
#
_entry.id   AF-A0A662UH47-F1
#
_cell.length_a   1.000
_cell.length_b   1.000
_cell.length_c   1.000
_cell.angle_alpha   90.00
_cell.angle_beta   90.00
_cell.angle_gamma   90.00
#
_symmetry.space_group_name_H-M   'P 1'
#
loop_
_entity.id
_entity.type
_entity.pdbx_description
1 polymer ?
#
loop_
_entity_poly.entity_id
_entity_poly.type
_entity_poly.pdbx_seq_one_letter_code
_entity_poly.pdbx_strand_id
1 'polypeptide(L)'
;MVWLSKRELATYVVLREVLGEKNIVNIGEALEVLQIMMPRKIARKVMKRLHKKGFLSIENVQVRINPLDDAIKRLLNNYIAERIRRNLRAQGIEALIEVRGDHIRVALSGEECAKVKSFFDRLIIVECLE
;
A
#
# COMPACT_ATOMS: atom_id res chain seq x y z
N MET A 1 0.51 -13.22 2.06
CA MET A 1 0.45 -11.74 2.17
C MET A 1 1.00 -11.35 3.53
N VAL A 2 1.98 -10.44 3.59
CA VAL A 2 2.56 -10.02 4.88
C VAL A 2 1.82 -8.76 5.35
N TRP A 3 0.80 -8.94 6.19
CA TRP A 3 0.04 -7.86 6.79
C TRP A 3 0.90 -7.03 7.78
N LEU A 4 0.39 -5.86 8.20
CA LEU A 4 0.97 -5.12 9.33
C LEU A 4 0.73 -5.86 10.65
N SER A 5 1.79 -6.06 11.42
CA SER A 5 1.66 -6.46 12.82
C SER A 5 1.12 -5.29 13.65
N LYS A 6 0.49 -5.58 14.81
CA LYS A 6 0.01 -4.56 15.76
C LYS A 6 1.10 -3.54 16.12
N ARG A 7 2.35 -4.02 16.30
CA ARG A 7 3.50 -3.16 16.61
C ARG A 7 3.85 -2.22 15.44
N GLU A 8 3.87 -2.73 14.22
CA GLU A 8 4.15 -1.90 13.04
C GLU A 8 3.08 -0.82 12.86
N LEU A 9 1.80 -1.18 13.01
CA LEU A 9 0.70 -0.24 12.91
C LEU A 9 0.80 0.85 14.01
N ALA A 10 1.02 0.46 15.26
CA ALA A 10 1.20 1.41 16.36
C ALA A 10 2.40 2.35 16.14
N THR A 11 3.52 1.82 15.64
CA THR A 11 4.70 2.63 15.26
C THR A 11 4.37 3.64 14.17
N TYR A 12 3.66 3.23 13.11
CA TYR A 12 3.27 4.14 12.05
C TYR A 12 2.36 5.26 12.56
N VAL A 13 1.34 4.91 13.36
CA VAL A 13 0.42 5.88 13.95
C VAL A 13 1.19 6.89 14.80
N VAL A 14 2.07 6.46 15.71
CA VAL A 14 2.81 7.40 16.55
C VAL A 14 3.75 8.30 15.74
N LEU A 15 4.48 7.76 14.76
CA LEU A 15 5.31 8.62 13.89
C LEU A 15 4.47 9.66 13.16
N ARG A 16 3.32 9.25 12.62
CA ARG A 16 2.40 10.12 11.89
C ARG A 16 1.83 11.24 12.76
N GLU A 17 1.34 10.91 13.96
CA GLU A 17 0.71 11.89 14.85
C GLU A 17 1.73 12.87 15.44
N VAL A 18 2.98 12.42 15.68
CA VAL A 18 4.01 13.27 16.31
C VAL A 18 4.78 14.10 15.27
N LEU A 19 5.12 13.50 14.13
CA LEU A 19 6.01 14.11 13.14
C LEU A 19 5.28 14.58 11.87
N GLY A 20 3.99 14.26 11.72
CA GLY A 20 3.15 14.62 10.58
C GLY A 20 3.33 13.73 9.35
N GLU A 21 2.28 13.62 8.53
CA GLU A 21 2.38 13.01 7.20
C GLU A 21 3.17 13.89 6.23
N LYS A 22 3.89 13.28 5.28
CA LYS A 22 4.68 13.92 4.21
C LYS A 22 5.89 14.75 4.67
N ASN A 23 6.00 15.03 5.97
CA ASN A 23 7.18 15.66 6.55
C ASN A 23 8.41 14.77 6.37
N ILE A 24 9.55 15.42 6.10
CA ILE A 24 10.86 14.78 5.99
C ILE A 24 11.60 15.10 7.29
N VAL A 25 11.86 14.05 8.07
CA VAL A 25 12.55 14.14 9.36
C VAL A 25 13.85 13.36 9.31
N ASN A 26 14.77 13.64 10.23
CA ASN A 26 15.95 12.81 10.37
C ASN A 26 15.59 11.46 11.02
N ILE A 27 16.27 10.38 10.63
CA ILE A 27 16.08 9.05 11.22
C ILE A 27 16.36 9.03 12.74
N GLY A 28 17.25 9.90 13.23
CA GLY A 28 17.54 10.09 14.65
C GLY A 28 16.33 10.54 15.44
N GLU A 29 15.65 11.58 14.95
CA GLU A 29 14.43 12.16 15.52
C GLU A 29 13.28 11.14 15.54
N ALA A 30 13.05 10.46 14.41
CA ALA A 30 12.06 9.38 14.35
C ALA A 30 12.37 8.24 15.35
N LEU A 31 13.65 7.92 15.58
CA LEU A 31 14.03 6.91 16.56
C LEU A 31 13.88 7.40 18.01
N GLU A 32 14.07 8.69 18.28
CA GLU A 32 13.82 9.29 19.60
C GLU A 32 12.34 9.24 19.95
N VAL A 33 11.45 9.62 19.02
CA VAL A 33 10.00 9.47 19.19
C VAL A 33 9.62 8.03 19.55
N LEU A 34 10.23 7.04 18.90
CA LEU A 34 9.90 5.63 19.11
C LEU A 34 10.52 5.01 20.38
N GLN A 35 11.51 5.65 21.00
CA GLN A 35 12.15 5.13 22.19
C GLN A 35 11.19 5.02 23.39
N ILE A 36 10.13 5.83 23.42
CA ILE A 36 9.11 5.76 24.47
C ILE A 36 8.34 4.43 24.49
N MET A 37 8.22 3.76 23.33
CA MET A 37 7.43 2.53 23.18
C MET A 37 8.28 1.27 22.99
N MET A 38 9.54 1.40 22.58
CA MET A 38 10.40 0.25 22.36
C MET A 38 11.90 0.59 22.32
N PRO A 39 12.79 -0.38 22.57
CA PRO A 39 14.23 -0.16 22.45
C PRO A 39 14.62 0.29 21.04
N ARG A 40 15.61 1.19 20.93
CA ARG A 40 16.10 1.76 19.66
C ARG A 40 16.41 0.69 18.59
N LYS A 41 16.98 -0.45 19.01
CA LYS A 41 17.27 -1.60 18.12
C LYS A 41 16.00 -2.19 17.49
N ILE A 42 14.91 -2.26 18.25
CA ILE A 42 13.61 -2.74 17.78
C ILE A 42 12.94 -1.69 16.90
N ALA A 43 12.97 -0.41 17.30
CA ALA A 43 12.44 0.70 16.50
C ALA A 43 13.03 0.70 15.07
N ARG A 44 14.37 0.60 14.95
CA ARG A 44 15.05 0.47 13.65
C ARG A 44 14.53 -0.69 12.80
N LYS A 45 14.31 -1.86 13.42
CA LYS A 45 13.79 -3.03 12.71
C LYS A 45 12.36 -2.80 12.22
N VAL A 46 11.50 -2.20 13.05
CA VAL A 46 10.11 -1.90 12.71
C VAL A 46 10.05 -0.85 11.59
N MET A 47 10.82 0.24 11.69
CA MET A 47 10.93 1.24 10.62
C MET A 47 11.37 0.64 9.30
N LYS A 48 12.39 -0.25 9.30
CA LYS A 48 12.82 -0.96 8.09
C LYS A 48 11.71 -1.81 7.47
N ARG A 49 10.84 -2.42 8.28
CA ARG A 49 9.69 -3.20 7.80
C ARG A 49 8.59 -2.30 7.25
N LEU A 50 8.28 -1.20 7.94
CA LEU A 50 7.34 -0.18 7.46
C LEU A 50 7.80 0.43 6.14
N HIS A 51 9.10 0.65 5.98
CA HIS A 51 9.70 1.11 4.73
C HIS A 51 9.48 0.12 3.59
N LYS A 52 9.79 -1.16 3.81
CA LYS A 52 9.53 -2.23 2.83
C LYS A 52 8.04 -2.35 2.46
N LYS A 53 7.13 -1.95 3.35
CA LYS A 53 5.68 -1.98 3.15
C LYS A 53 5.12 -0.66 2.58
N GLY A 54 5.97 0.32 2.30
CA GLY A 54 5.56 1.59 1.69
C GLY A 54 4.93 2.60 2.67
N PHE A 55 4.94 2.34 3.98
CA PHE A 55 4.45 3.26 5.01
C PHE A 55 5.47 4.35 5.36
N LEU A 56 6.76 4.08 5.12
CA LEU A 56 7.84 5.04 5.25
C LEU A 56 8.69 5.03 3.98
N SER A 57 9.26 6.17 3.61
CA SER A 57 10.37 6.25 2.67
C SER A 57 11.63 6.62 3.42
N ILE A 58 12.67 5.79 3.33
CA ILE A 58 13.94 6.00 4.03
C ILE A 58 15.03 6.16 2.98
N GLU A 59 15.60 7.36 2.89
CA GLU A 59 16.66 7.70 1.94
C GLU A 59 17.81 8.34 2.73
N ASN A 60 18.99 7.72 2.70
CA ASN A 60 20.14 8.12 3.53
C ASN A 60 19.77 8.21 5.02
N VAL A 61 19.75 9.42 5.57
CA VAL A 61 19.39 9.73 6.97
C VAL A 61 18.01 10.38 7.10
N GLN A 62 17.27 10.49 6.00
CA GLN A 62 15.96 11.10 5.94
C GLN A 62 14.87 10.03 5.96
N VAL A 63 13.79 10.33 6.68
CA VAL A 63 12.60 9.51 6.78
C VAL A 63 11.41 10.38 6.40
N ARG A 64 10.62 9.91 5.44
CA ARG A 64 9.32 10.49 5.09
C ARG A 64 8.21 9.53 5.53
N ILE A 65 7.21 10.05 6.22
CA ILE A 65 6.01 9.29 6.58
C ILE A 65 5.04 9.40 5.41
N ASN A 66 4.73 8.27 4.78
CA ASN A 66 3.85 8.26 3.61
C ASN A 66 2.37 8.34 4.04
N PRO A 67 1.50 8.96 3.22
CA PRO A 67 0.07 9.00 3.49
C PRO A 67 -0.52 7.60 3.67
N LEU A 68 -1.42 7.45 4.63
CA LEU A 68 -2.00 6.16 5.00
C LEU A 68 -2.71 5.50 3.81
N ASP A 69 -3.51 6.28 3.09
CA ASP A 69 -4.29 5.80 1.95
C ASP A 69 -3.40 5.19 0.87
N ASP A 70 -2.29 5.87 0.54
CA ASP A 70 -1.36 5.42 -0.49
C ASP A 70 -0.57 4.17 -0.06
N ALA A 71 -0.16 4.13 1.20
CA ALA A 71 0.53 2.97 1.77
C ALA A 71 -0.38 1.73 1.82
N ILE A 72 -1.64 1.90 2.23
CA ILE A 72 -2.63 0.81 2.27
C ILE A 72 -2.96 0.31 0.87
N LYS A 73 -3.21 1.21 -0.10
CA LYS A 73 -3.47 0.82 -1.50
C LYS A 73 -2.35 -0.06 -2.03
N ARG A 74 -1.09 0.39 -1.93
CA ARG A 74 0.08 -0.40 -2.34
C ARG A 74 0.18 -1.75 -1.63
N LEU A 75 -0.06 -1.79 -0.31
CA LEU A 75 -0.04 -3.03 0.46
C LEU A 75 -1.09 -4.04 -0.05
N LEU A 76 -2.24 -3.54 -0.49
CA LEU A 76 -3.40 -4.34 -0.88
C LEU A 76 -3.50 -4.63 -2.38
N ASN A 77 -2.78 -3.92 -3.25
CA ASN A 77 -2.92 -4.05 -4.71
C ASN A 77 -2.87 -5.50 -5.20
N ASN A 78 -1.85 -6.26 -4.78
CA ASN A 78 -1.71 -7.67 -5.16
C ASN A 78 -2.86 -8.54 -4.63
N TYR A 79 -3.35 -8.25 -3.42
CA TYR A 79 -4.48 -8.98 -2.86
C TYR A 79 -5.78 -8.68 -3.62
N ILE A 80 -6.05 -7.41 -3.89
CA ILE A 80 -7.23 -6.98 -4.64
C ILE A 80 -7.20 -7.60 -6.04
N ALA A 81 -6.07 -7.54 -6.75
CA ALA A 81 -5.90 -8.15 -8.06
C ALA A 81 -6.17 -9.67 -8.04
N GLU A 82 -5.65 -10.39 -7.03
CA GLU A 82 -5.94 -11.81 -6.83
C GLU A 82 -7.42 -12.09 -6.58
N ARG A 83 -8.10 -11.24 -5.81
CA ARG A 83 -9.53 -11.38 -5.53
C ARG A 83 -10.36 -11.18 -6.81
N ILE A 84 -10.04 -10.15 -7.60
CA ILE A 84 -10.69 -9.90 -8.89
C ILE A 84 -10.48 -11.10 -9.83
N ARG A 85 -9.24 -11.59 -9.95
CA ARG A 85 -8.89 -12.73 -10.82
C ARG A 85 -9.69 -13.98 -10.49
N ARG A 86 -9.76 -14.32 -9.20
CA ARG A 86 -10.53 -15.49 -8.75
C ARG A 86 -12.01 -15.34 -9.03
N ASN A 87 -12.57 -14.14 -8.83
CA ASN A 87 -13.99 -13.90 -9.04
C ASN A 87 -14.36 -13.99 -10.53
N LEU A 88 -13.61 -13.32 -11.42
CA LEU A 88 -13.87 -13.38 -12.87
C LEU A 88 -13.72 -14.80 -13.41
N ARG A 89 -12.69 -15.53 -12.98
CA ARG A 89 -12.52 -16.95 -13.34
C ARG A 89 -13.70 -17.81 -12.89
N ALA A 90 -14.24 -17.58 -11.70
CA ALA A 90 -15.41 -18.31 -11.20
C ALA A 90 -16.69 -17.99 -11.99
N GLN A 91 -16.76 -16.83 -12.63
CA GLN A 91 -17.85 -16.41 -13.52
C GLN A 91 -17.63 -16.85 -14.98
N GLY A 92 -16.51 -17.51 -15.30
CA GLY A 92 -16.17 -17.90 -16.67
C GLY A 92 -15.73 -16.73 -17.56
N ILE A 93 -15.38 -15.58 -16.97
CA ILE A 93 -14.96 -14.39 -17.70
C ILE A 93 -13.43 -14.44 -17.85
N GLU A 94 -12.96 -14.46 -19.11
CA GLU A 94 -11.55 -14.31 -19.42
C GLU A 94 -11.12 -12.85 -19.26
N ALA A 95 -10.09 -12.62 -18.45
CA ALA A 95 -9.54 -11.30 -18.20
C ALA A 95 -8.04 -11.34 -17.92
N LEU A 96 -7.33 -10.35 -18.45
CA LEU A 96 -5.94 -10.07 -18.12
C LEU A 96 -5.90 -9.10 -16.93
N ILE A 97 -5.26 -9.52 -15.84
CA ILE A 97 -5.15 -8.70 -14.62
C ILE A 97 -3.67 -8.49 -14.28
N GLU A 98 -3.25 -7.23 -14.23
CA GLU A 98 -1.88 -6.82 -13.95
C GLU A 98 -1.85 -5.76 -12.85
N VAL A 99 -0.85 -5.84 -11.95
CA VAL A 99 -0.58 -4.78 -10.97
C VAL A 99 0.55 -3.92 -11.52
N ARG A 100 0.29 -2.62 -11.70
CA ARG A 100 1.23 -1.65 -12.27
C ARG A 100 1.45 -0.51 -11.28
N GLY A 101 2.46 -0.67 -10.42
CA GLY A 101 2.75 0.29 -9.37
C GLY A 101 1.55 0.50 -8.43
N ASP A 102 0.94 1.66 -8.53
CA ASP A 102 -0.15 2.09 -7.64
C ASP A 102 -1.55 1.77 -8.17
N HIS A 103 -1.69 1.15 -9.35
CA HIS A 103 -2.99 0.76 -9.92
C HIS A 103 -3.04 -0.71 -10.37
N ILE A 104 -4.26 -1.20 -10.56
CA ILE A 104 -4.57 -2.55 -11.05
C ILE A 104 -5.23 -2.40 -12.41
N ARG A 105 -4.60 -2.94 -13.45
CA ARG A 105 -5.17 -3.01 -14.79
C ARG A 105 -5.99 -4.29 -14.91
N VAL A 106 -7.22 -4.17 -15.40
CA VAL A 106 -8.13 -5.28 -15.68
C VAL A 106 -8.61 -5.13 -17.11
N ALA A 107 -8.14 -6.00 -18.01
CA ALA A 107 -8.59 -6.02 -19.40
C ALA A 107 -9.51 -7.23 -19.63
N LEU A 108 -10.74 -6.99 -20.08
CA LEU A 108 -11.75 -8.03 -20.34
C LEU A 108 -12.63 -7.66 -21.55
N SER A 109 -13.22 -8.67 -22.19
CA SER A 109 -14.12 -8.52 -23.34
C SER A 109 -15.59 -8.59 -22.91
N GLY A 110 -16.50 -8.02 -23.71
CA GLY A 110 -17.96 -8.18 -23.56
C GLY A 110 -18.72 -6.98 -22.96
N GLU A 111 -20.06 -7.06 -22.97
CA GLU A 111 -20.98 -5.99 -22.51
C GLU A 111 -20.77 -5.58 -21.05
N GLU A 112 -20.28 -6.51 -20.21
CA GLU A 112 -19.99 -6.24 -18.80
C GLU A 112 -18.85 -5.23 -18.63
N CYS A 113 -17.91 -5.16 -19.58
CA CYS A 113 -16.80 -4.21 -19.51
C CYS A 113 -17.29 -2.76 -19.54
N ALA A 114 -18.22 -2.42 -20.44
CA ALA A 114 -18.76 -1.07 -20.56
C ALA A 114 -19.51 -0.63 -19.29
N LYS A 115 -20.23 -1.56 -18.66
CA LYS A 115 -20.96 -1.33 -17.40
C LYS A 115 -20.01 -1.10 -16.23
N VAL A 116 -18.93 -1.87 -16.14
CA VAL A 116 -18.04 -1.86 -14.97
C VAL A 116 -17.00 -0.74 -15.07
N LYS A 117 -16.59 -0.35 -16.29
CA LYS A 117 -15.61 0.71 -16.54
C LYS A 117 -16.00 2.06 -15.92
N SER A 118 -17.28 2.40 -15.86
CA SER A 118 -17.73 3.66 -15.25
C SER A 118 -17.60 3.72 -13.73
N PHE A 119 -17.46 2.57 -13.05
CA PHE A 119 -17.34 2.51 -11.59
C PHE A 119 -15.89 2.57 -11.09
N PHE A 120 -14.90 2.38 -11.97
CA PHE A 120 -13.50 2.24 -11.59
C PHE A 120 -12.60 3.13 -12.45
N ASP A 121 -12.11 4.24 -11.87
CA ASP A 121 -11.35 5.27 -12.59
C ASP A 121 -9.98 5.63 -11.96
N ARG A 122 -9.66 5.08 -10.78
CA ARG A 122 -8.45 5.45 -10.02
C ARG A 122 -7.56 4.25 -9.69
N LEU A 123 -7.97 3.45 -8.71
CA LEU A 123 -7.16 2.32 -8.22
C LEU A 123 -7.21 1.12 -9.18
N ILE A 124 -8.36 0.90 -9.79
CA ILE A 124 -8.61 -0.15 -10.76
C ILE A 124 -8.90 0.56 -12.09
N ILE A 125 -8.18 0.18 -13.14
CA ILE A 125 -8.34 0.70 -14.49
C ILE A 125 -8.86 -0.45 -15.34
N VAL A 126 -10.07 -0.26 -15.87
CA VAL A 126 -10.74 -1.26 -16.72
C VAL A 126 -10.56 -0.91 -18.19
N GLU A 127 -10.01 -1.86 -18.95
CA GLU A 127 -9.81 -1.75 -20.40
C GLU A 127 -10.69 -2.77 -21.11
N CYS A 128 -11.50 -2.31 -22.07
CA CYS A 128 -12.33 -3.21 -22.86
C CYS A 128 -11.54 -3.67 -24.08
N LEU A 129 -11.38 -4.98 -24.21
CA LEU A 129 -10.80 -5.59 -25.40
C LEU A 129 -11.91 -5.74 -26.45
N GLU A 130 -11.57 -5.45 -27.71
CA GLU A 130 -12.45 -5.66 -28.87
C GLU A 130 -12.74 -7.14 -29.11
#